data_AF-A0A8J7SXN3-F1
#
_entry.id   AF-A0A8J7SXN3-F1
#
_cell.length_a   1.000
_cell.length_b   1.000
_cell.length_c   1.000
_cell.angle_alpha   90.00
_cell.angle_beta   90.00
_cell.angle_gamma   90.00
#
_symmetry.space_group_name_H-M   'P 1'
#
loop_
_entity.id
_entity.type
_entity.pdbx_description
1 polymer ?
#
loop_
_entity_poly.entity_id
_entity_poly.type
_entity_poly.pdbx_seq_one_letter_code
_entity_poly.pdbx_strand_id
1 'polypeptide(L)'
;MKLKKTLLLTAAMIFTCSTTTLADDGHTFPEKGKVYVIHRNNDNNSYIYENGSALNTAPKTNTNKQYWQFVPTEKANCYYIQNVTSKRYVQSSKTPGESQQIKVGNTPVEFEIKPNTNDGAGALKGFYYLCSTDQTIDNSKDGTLGLNYASAQGQVVAYHIRYNRGNSYWDIQESAYDYEAPAPIERSEYCKSLGIYVLPCGDKGAAYLKSLSITGEKGNVTNALNYTASAQSANYYNMVRTDSAEVIKGKTFNLKYEAEGMTSDYTITAYFDWDKDGVFESKHEFLNNKSGSAEITVPAEAAEGKSRMRIRVNDNGLDDADDDVNGATYDFQIFVTNDPTVTKVNDIVANNGTDATASSAAYSIDGRRVNPKTHKGAYIQNRQKKIK
;
A
#
# COMPACT_ATOMS: atom_id res chain seq x y z
N MET A 1 48.37 19.21 22.28
CA MET A 1 47.45 18.06 22.16
C MET A 1 46.31 18.24 23.16
N LYS A 2 45.15 18.73 22.70
CA LYS A 2 43.93 18.90 23.49
C LYS A 2 42.76 18.45 22.61
N LEU A 3 42.10 17.35 22.97
CA LEU A 3 40.90 16.84 22.29
C LEU A 3 39.75 17.84 22.48
N LYS A 4 39.16 18.31 21.37
CA LYS A 4 37.84 18.94 21.38
C LYS A 4 36.78 17.82 21.37
N LYS A 5 36.04 17.69 22.46
CA LYS A 5 34.78 16.92 22.51
C LYS A 5 33.68 17.79 21.91
N THR A 6 33.19 17.43 20.73
CA THR A 6 31.97 17.98 20.15
C THR A 6 30.79 17.28 20.82
N LEU A 7 30.01 18.04 21.57
CA LEU A 7 28.77 17.60 22.23
C LEU A 7 27.70 17.43 21.14
N LEU A 8 27.29 16.19 20.85
CA LEU A 8 26.06 15.94 20.10
C LEU A 8 24.87 16.25 21.00
N LEU A 9 24.09 17.26 20.63
CA LEU A 9 22.81 17.56 21.24
C LEU A 9 21.77 16.63 20.61
N THR A 10 21.51 15.49 21.24
CA THR A 10 20.35 14.65 20.92
C THR A 10 19.10 15.34 21.45
N ALA A 11 18.30 15.92 20.55
CA ALA A 11 16.95 16.35 20.86
C ALA A 11 16.07 15.10 21.06
N ALA A 12 15.97 14.65 22.31
CA ALA A 12 14.95 13.68 22.70
C ALA A 12 13.59 14.41 22.69
N MET A 13 12.77 14.16 21.66
CA MET A 13 11.34 14.43 21.75
C MET A 13 10.76 13.51 22.83
N ILE A 14 10.60 14.06 24.03
CA ILE A 14 9.82 13.45 25.08
C ILE A 14 8.36 13.56 24.62
N PHE A 15 7.81 12.47 24.09
CA PHE A 15 6.36 12.29 24.06
C PHE A 15 5.91 12.20 25.50
N THR A 16 5.47 13.32 26.07
CA THR A 16 4.65 13.30 27.28
C THR A 16 3.35 12.60 26.90
N CYS A 17 3.23 11.33 27.28
CA CYS A 17 1.96 10.64 27.29
C CYS A 17 1.12 11.31 28.38
N SER A 18 0.42 12.38 28.01
CA SER A 18 -0.63 12.95 28.83
C SER A 18 -1.75 11.90 28.86
N THR A 19 -1.82 11.12 29.94
CA THR A 19 -3.00 10.33 30.26
C THR A 19 -4.07 11.31 30.70
N THR A 20 -4.72 11.97 29.74
CA THR A 20 -5.97 12.69 30.00
C THR A 20 -7.03 11.63 30.28
N THR A 21 -7.53 11.65 31.51
CA THR A 21 -8.72 10.90 31.91
C THR A 21 -9.85 11.24 30.94
N LEU A 22 -10.27 10.25 30.16
CA LEU A 22 -11.46 10.33 29.31
C LEU A 22 -12.64 10.78 30.17
N ALA A 23 -13.51 11.63 29.63
CA ALA A 23 -14.77 12.00 30.28
C ALA A 23 -15.64 10.74 30.40
N ASP A 24 -15.48 10.00 31.49
CA ASP A 24 -16.22 8.79 31.81
C ASP A 24 -17.59 9.19 32.37
N ASP A 25 -18.59 9.25 31.48
CA ASP A 25 -20.01 9.33 31.84
C ASP A 25 -20.58 7.94 32.19
N GLY A 26 -19.73 6.94 32.41
CA GLY A 26 -20.12 5.57 32.76
C GLY A 26 -20.55 4.73 31.57
N HIS A 27 -20.41 5.20 30.33
CA HIS A 27 -20.77 4.43 29.15
C HIS A 27 -19.67 3.42 28.77
N THR A 28 -19.90 2.16 29.12
CA THR A 28 -19.06 0.99 28.77
C THR A 28 -19.19 0.54 27.30
N PHE A 29 -19.75 1.38 26.42
CA PHE A 29 -20.01 0.97 25.06
C PHE A 29 -20.03 2.17 24.09
N PRO A 30 -19.32 2.11 22.95
CA PRO A 30 -18.37 1.06 22.55
C PRO A 30 -17.01 1.13 23.29
N GLU A 31 -16.47 -0.04 23.66
CA GLU A 31 -15.15 -0.19 24.29
C GLU A 31 -13.99 -0.05 23.30
N LYS A 32 -12.93 0.64 23.72
CA LYS A 32 -11.69 0.82 22.95
C LYS A 32 -11.00 -0.52 22.66
N GLY A 33 -10.59 -0.72 21.41
CA GLY A 33 -9.81 -1.89 20.98
C GLY A 33 -10.65 -3.14 20.70
N LYS A 34 -11.97 -3.06 20.92
CA LYS A 34 -12.92 -4.07 20.47
C LYS A 34 -13.32 -3.85 19.01
N VAL A 35 -13.76 -4.93 18.38
CA VAL A 35 -14.23 -4.95 17.00
C VAL A 35 -15.74 -5.14 16.99
N TYR A 36 -16.41 -4.41 16.11
CA TYR A 36 -17.85 -4.37 16.02
C TYR A 36 -18.31 -4.53 14.58
N VAL A 37 -19.53 -5.05 14.44
CA VAL A 37 -20.31 -4.99 13.21
C VAL A 37 -21.52 -4.08 13.46
N ILE A 38 -21.96 -3.36 12.43
CA ILE A 38 -23.05 -2.39 12.54
C ILE A 38 -24.12 -2.77 11.52
N HIS A 39 -25.37 -2.97 11.92
CA HIS A 39 -26.47 -3.23 10.99
C HIS A 39 -27.71 -2.41 11.37
N ARG A 40 -28.61 -2.18 10.42
CA ARG A 40 -29.83 -1.40 10.67
C ARG A 40 -30.71 -2.15 11.68
N ASN A 41 -31.39 -1.41 12.54
CA ASN A 41 -32.29 -1.87 13.60
C ASN A 41 -32.95 -3.27 13.40
N ASN A 42 -32.37 -4.32 14.00
CA ASN A 42 -32.82 -5.73 13.89
C ASN A 42 -32.86 -6.33 12.47
N ASP A 43 -32.26 -5.67 11.48
CA ASP A 43 -32.16 -6.13 10.10
C ASP A 43 -30.77 -6.74 9.83
N ASN A 44 -30.66 -8.06 10.04
CA ASN A 44 -29.43 -8.82 9.83
C ASN A 44 -29.01 -8.94 8.36
N ASN A 45 -29.67 -8.26 7.42
CA ASN A 45 -29.26 -8.20 6.01
C ASN A 45 -28.65 -6.85 5.60
N SER A 46 -28.37 -5.97 6.58
CA SER A 46 -28.03 -4.57 6.33
C SER A 46 -26.76 -4.11 7.06
N TYR A 47 -25.76 -4.99 7.16
CA TYR A 47 -24.48 -4.69 7.77
C TYR A 47 -23.70 -3.66 6.97
N ILE A 48 -23.29 -2.58 7.64
CA ILE A 48 -22.45 -1.53 7.06
C ILE A 48 -21.09 -2.13 6.69
N TYR A 49 -20.71 -1.96 5.44
CA TYR A 49 -19.39 -2.32 4.96
C TYR A 49 -18.79 -1.22 4.10
N GLU A 50 -17.46 -1.20 4.09
CA GLU A 50 -16.70 -0.35 3.19
C GLU A 50 -16.60 -1.01 1.81
N ASN A 51 -17.02 -0.28 0.78
CA ASN A 51 -16.76 -0.63 -0.63
C ASN A 51 -16.19 0.59 -1.32
N GLY A 52 -14.91 0.52 -1.68
CA GLY A 52 -14.16 1.67 -2.14
C GLY A 52 -14.24 2.88 -1.24
N SER A 53 -14.48 4.07 -1.81
CA SER A 53 -14.51 5.30 -1.02
C SER A 53 -15.82 5.51 -0.26
N ALA A 54 -16.73 4.53 -0.22
CA ALA A 54 -18.08 4.73 0.31
C ALA A 54 -18.61 3.59 1.19
N LEU A 55 -19.61 3.92 2.01
CA LEU A 55 -20.34 2.98 2.83
C LEU A 55 -21.53 2.38 2.10
N ASN A 56 -21.62 1.05 2.17
CA ASN A 56 -22.70 0.26 1.62
C ASN A 56 -23.25 -0.68 2.70
N THR A 57 -24.32 -1.38 2.40
CA THR A 57 -24.94 -2.36 3.31
C THR A 57 -25.14 -3.69 2.61
N ALA A 58 -24.85 -4.79 3.29
CA ALA A 58 -25.03 -6.14 2.78
C ALA A 58 -25.36 -7.11 3.93
N PRO A 59 -25.81 -8.35 3.65
CA PRO A 59 -25.84 -9.40 4.65
C PRO A 59 -24.46 -9.62 5.30
N LYS A 60 -24.45 -10.19 6.50
CA LYS A 60 -23.19 -10.50 7.19
C LYS A 60 -22.34 -11.47 6.36
N THR A 61 -21.14 -11.07 6.01
CA THR A 61 -20.13 -11.92 5.37
C THR A 61 -18.75 -11.61 5.94
N ASN A 62 -17.86 -12.58 5.92
CA ASN A 62 -16.45 -12.35 6.23
C ASN A 62 -15.66 -11.80 5.03
N THR A 63 -16.24 -11.78 3.82
CA THR A 63 -15.59 -11.28 2.61
C THR A 63 -15.76 -9.78 2.36
N ASN A 64 -16.70 -9.16 3.06
CA ASN A 64 -16.91 -7.72 3.05
C ASN A 64 -16.18 -7.07 4.24
N LYS A 65 -15.71 -5.84 4.06
CA LYS A 65 -15.06 -5.05 5.12
C LYS A 65 -16.11 -4.50 6.11
N GLN A 66 -16.75 -5.40 6.86
CA GLN A 66 -17.86 -5.11 7.79
C GLN A 66 -17.43 -4.81 9.23
N TYR A 67 -16.12 -4.82 9.48
CA TYR A 67 -15.54 -4.77 10.82
C TYR A 67 -15.07 -3.36 11.14
N TRP A 68 -15.59 -2.81 12.24
CA TRP A 68 -15.37 -1.43 12.66
C TRP A 68 -14.80 -1.40 14.07
N GLN A 69 -13.96 -0.41 14.34
CA GLN A 69 -13.54 -0.05 15.69
C GLN A 69 -13.96 1.39 15.98
N PHE A 70 -14.36 1.61 17.23
CA PHE A 70 -14.67 2.94 17.75
C PHE A 70 -13.48 3.42 18.56
N VAL A 71 -12.80 4.45 18.08
CA VAL A 71 -11.68 5.09 18.77
C VAL A 71 -12.25 6.24 19.60
N PRO A 72 -12.24 6.17 20.95
CA PRO A 72 -12.81 7.23 21.78
C PRO A 72 -12.11 8.57 21.56
N THR A 73 -12.89 9.66 21.59
CA THR A 73 -12.35 11.03 21.64
C THR A 73 -12.37 11.55 23.08
N GLU A 74 -12.03 12.83 23.27
CA GLU A 74 -12.09 13.48 24.58
C GLU A 74 -13.53 13.76 25.06
N LYS A 75 -14.52 13.70 24.15
CA LYS A 75 -15.92 13.99 24.44
C LYS A 75 -16.68 12.70 24.73
N ALA A 76 -17.56 12.77 25.73
CA ALA A 76 -18.46 11.68 26.05
C ALA A 76 -19.33 11.29 24.84
N ASN A 77 -19.53 9.98 24.64
CA ASN A 77 -20.27 9.40 23.51
C ASN A 77 -19.75 9.79 22.12
N CYS A 78 -18.51 10.27 22.01
CA CYS A 78 -17.92 10.68 20.74
C CYS A 78 -16.74 9.77 20.36
N TYR A 79 -16.71 9.36 19.10
CA TYR A 79 -15.77 8.38 18.59
C TYR A 79 -15.34 8.71 17.15
N TYR A 80 -14.13 8.31 16.78
CA TYR A 80 -13.80 8.07 15.38
C TYR A 80 -14.20 6.65 15.02
N ILE A 81 -14.90 6.47 13.90
CA ILE A 81 -15.34 5.15 13.41
C ILE A 81 -14.36 4.72 12.33
N GLN A 82 -13.57 3.69 12.58
CA GLN A 82 -12.52 3.23 11.65
C GLN A 82 -12.79 1.80 11.20
N ASN A 83 -12.66 1.54 9.91
CA ASN A 83 -12.68 0.19 9.38
C ASN A 83 -11.41 -0.56 9.83
N VAL A 84 -11.58 -1.78 10.35
CA VAL A 84 -10.47 -2.56 10.90
C VAL A 84 -9.52 -3.02 9.80
N THR A 85 -10.03 -3.35 8.61
CA THR A 85 -9.23 -3.85 7.48
C THR A 85 -8.47 -2.71 6.81
N SER A 86 -9.18 -1.68 6.32
CA SER A 86 -8.58 -0.61 5.52
C SER A 86 -7.90 0.50 6.33
N LYS A 87 -8.16 0.56 7.64
CA LYS A 87 -7.77 1.67 8.52
C LYS A 87 -8.33 3.04 8.11
N ARG A 88 -9.33 3.09 7.24
CA ARG A 88 -10.03 4.32 6.86
C ARG A 88 -11.16 4.63 7.82
N TYR A 89 -11.50 5.91 7.93
CA TYR A 89 -12.51 6.45 8.84
C TYR A 89 -13.78 6.82 8.08
N VAL A 90 -14.93 6.57 8.69
CA VAL A 90 -16.21 7.12 8.24
C VAL A 90 -16.11 8.65 8.19
N GLN A 91 -16.51 9.23 7.05
CA GLN A 91 -16.44 10.67 6.82
C GLN A 91 -17.74 11.38 7.21
N SER A 92 -17.69 12.70 7.29
CA SER A 92 -18.77 13.55 7.78
C SER A 92 -20.14 13.23 7.17
N SER A 93 -21.15 13.22 8.03
CA SER A 93 -22.56 13.13 7.65
C SER A 93 -23.19 14.49 7.35
N LYS A 94 -22.46 15.60 7.57
CA LYS A 94 -22.88 16.94 7.18
C LYS A 94 -22.60 17.18 5.70
N THR A 95 -23.49 16.70 4.86
CA THR A 95 -23.37 16.79 3.40
C THR A 95 -24.10 18.02 2.85
N PRO A 96 -23.76 18.50 1.63
CA PRO A 96 -24.43 19.65 1.00
C PRO A 96 -25.94 19.46 0.71
N GLY A 97 -26.43 18.23 0.83
CA GLY A 97 -27.85 17.88 0.67
C GLY A 97 -28.16 16.53 1.30
N GLU A 98 -29.43 16.17 1.26
CA GLU A 98 -29.92 14.88 1.75
C GLU A 98 -29.53 13.72 0.80
N SER A 99 -29.54 12.51 1.35
CA SER A 99 -29.34 11.24 0.64
C SER A 99 -28.02 11.12 -0.10
N GLN A 100 -27.01 11.91 0.29
CA GLN A 100 -25.65 11.76 -0.22
C GLN A 100 -25.01 10.54 0.44
N GLN A 101 -24.39 9.67 -0.35
CA GLN A 101 -23.74 8.48 0.19
C GLN A 101 -22.59 8.86 1.13
N ILE A 102 -22.55 8.23 2.31
CA ILE A 102 -21.49 8.44 3.28
C ILE A 102 -20.18 7.86 2.75
N LYS A 103 -19.12 8.66 2.83
CA LYS A 103 -17.78 8.29 2.36
C LYS A 103 -16.93 7.68 3.47
N VAL A 104 -15.85 7.01 3.09
CA VAL A 104 -14.72 6.68 3.96
C VAL A 104 -13.47 7.42 3.47
N GLY A 105 -12.57 7.74 4.39
CA GLY A 105 -11.38 8.54 4.09
C GLY A 105 -10.35 8.45 5.21
N ASN A 106 -9.22 9.13 5.04
CA ASN A 106 -8.07 8.92 5.93
C ASN A 106 -8.07 9.85 7.15
N THR A 107 -8.79 10.96 7.05
CA THR A 107 -8.91 11.92 8.14
C THR A 107 -10.00 11.44 9.10
N PRO A 108 -9.70 11.28 10.40
CA PRO A 108 -10.72 10.97 11.39
C PRO A 108 -11.77 12.08 11.46
N VAL A 109 -13.04 11.71 11.39
CA VAL A 109 -14.17 12.60 11.67
C VAL A 109 -14.85 12.10 12.94
N GLU A 110 -15.05 13.00 13.90
CA GLU A 110 -15.69 12.67 15.17
C GLU A 110 -17.20 12.49 14.96
N PHE A 111 -17.75 11.41 15.50
CA PHE A 111 -19.17 11.08 15.52
C PHE A 111 -19.68 11.01 16.94
N GLU A 112 -20.82 11.64 17.20
CA GLU A 112 -21.64 11.34 18.38
C GLU A 112 -22.46 10.07 18.10
N ILE A 113 -22.42 9.15 19.06
CA ILE A 113 -23.12 7.87 19.00
C ILE A 113 -23.90 7.70 20.29
N LYS A 114 -25.23 7.81 20.22
CA LYS A 114 -26.09 7.69 21.41
C LYS A 114 -27.29 6.78 21.16
N PRO A 115 -27.71 6.01 22.17
CA PRO A 115 -28.91 5.21 22.08
C PRO A 115 -30.14 6.11 22.01
N ASN A 116 -31.17 5.64 21.33
CA ASN A 116 -32.46 6.29 21.30
C ASN A 116 -33.17 6.09 22.64
N THR A 117 -33.24 7.14 23.43
CA THR A 117 -33.91 7.14 24.74
C THR A 117 -35.26 7.87 24.73
N ASN A 118 -35.64 8.46 23.59
CA ASN A 118 -36.88 9.23 23.47
C ASN A 118 -38.11 8.37 23.74
N ASP A 119 -39.09 8.90 24.49
CA ASP A 119 -40.28 8.14 24.86
C ASP A 119 -41.15 7.75 23.67
N GLY A 120 -41.18 8.57 22.63
CA GLY A 120 -41.90 8.28 21.39
C GLY A 120 -41.18 7.32 20.42
N ALA A 121 -40.01 6.77 20.78
CA ALA A 121 -39.23 5.92 19.89
C ALA A 121 -39.80 4.50 19.69
N GLY A 122 -40.65 4.02 20.60
CA GLY A 122 -41.24 2.68 20.53
C GLY A 122 -40.17 1.59 20.41
N ALA A 123 -40.29 0.73 19.38
CA ALA A 123 -39.34 -0.36 19.10
C ALA A 123 -37.92 0.09 18.73
N LEU A 124 -37.69 1.40 18.53
CA LEU A 124 -36.39 1.96 18.25
C LEU A 124 -35.58 2.29 19.52
N LYS A 125 -36.18 2.17 20.71
CA LYS A 125 -35.48 2.43 21.97
C LYS A 125 -34.26 1.51 22.10
N GLY A 126 -33.12 2.08 22.47
CA GLY A 126 -31.86 1.36 22.66
C GLY A 126 -30.96 1.26 21.42
N PHE A 127 -31.49 1.43 20.19
CA PHE A 127 -30.65 1.50 19.00
C PHE A 127 -29.95 2.85 18.89
N TYR A 128 -28.82 2.89 18.18
CA TYR A 128 -27.93 4.04 18.14
C TYR A 128 -28.13 4.86 16.87
N TYR A 129 -28.18 6.20 16.99
CA TYR A 129 -27.87 7.04 15.84
C TYR A 129 -26.36 7.27 15.78
N LEU A 130 -25.85 7.51 14.58
CA LEU A 130 -24.45 7.89 14.36
C LEU A 130 -24.45 9.18 13.55
N CYS A 131 -23.97 10.27 14.15
CA CYS A 131 -23.95 11.59 13.52
C CYS A 131 -22.62 12.30 13.76
N SER A 132 -22.02 12.83 12.68
CA SER A 132 -20.80 13.63 12.79
C SER A 132 -21.01 14.89 13.63
N THR A 133 -19.98 15.31 14.37
CA THR A 133 -20.06 16.44 15.33
C THR A 133 -19.73 17.80 14.72
N ASP A 134 -19.50 17.88 13.41
CA ASP A 134 -19.29 19.12 12.65
C ASP A 134 -20.60 19.87 12.31
N GLN A 135 -21.71 19.42 12.89
CA GLN A 135 -23.04 20.02 12.87
C GLN A 135 -23.65 20.00 14.28
N THR A 136 -24.65 20.86 14.51
CA THR A 136 -25.45 20.81 15.74
C THR A 136 -26.39 19.61 15.68
N ILE A 137 -26.30 18.72 16.66
CA ILE A 137 -27.06 17.46 16.68
C ILE A 137 -28.37 17.64 17.44
N ASP A 138 -29.48 17.41 16.74
CA ASP A 138 -30.84 17.38 17.30
C ASP A 138 -31.66 16.29 16.58
N ASN A 139 -32.06 15.24 17.30
CA ASN A 139 -32.85 14.13 16.75
C ASN A 139 -34.36 14.25 17.00
N SER A 140 -34.81 15.35 17.61
CA SER A 140 -36.22 15.64 17.86
C SER A 140 -36.94 16.20 16.63
N LYS A 141 -36.18 16.81 15.71
CA LYS A 141 -36.65 17.47 14.49
C LYS A 141 -35.83 17.10 13.25
N ASP A 142 -36.37 17.37 12.07
CA ASP A 142 -35.61 17.27 10.82
C ASP A 142 -34.58 18.42 10.78
N GLY A 143 -33.42 18.16 10.19
CA GLY A 143 -32.35 19.14 9.99
C GLY A 143 -30.94 18.59 10.27
N THR A 144 -30.82 17.60 11.15
CA THR A 144 -29.54 16.97 11.48
C THR A 144 -29.32 15.74 10.62
N LEU A 145 -28.23 15.69 9.86
CA LEU A 145 -27.93 14.58 8.96
C LEU A 145 -26.98 13.57 9.61
N GLY A 146 -27.40 12.32 9.76
CA GLY A 146 -26.59 11.20 10.25
C GLY A 146 -26.66 9.99 9.31
N LEU A 147 -25.98 8.91 9.68
CA LEU A 147 -25.99 7.67 8.89
C LEU A 147 -27.40 7.11 8.83
N ASN A 148 -27.90 6.91 7.61
CA ASN A 148 -29.20 6.31 7.35
C ASN A 148 -29.10 5.17 6.32
N TYR A 149 -29.90 4.12 6.54
CA TYR A 149 -30.03 3.02 5.60
C TYR A 149 -30.90 3.41 4.39
N ALA A 150 -30.32 3.32 3.19
CA ALA A 150 -30.99 3.52 1.91
C ALA A 150 -31.22 2.17 1.21
N SER A 151 -32.33 1.50 1.57
CA SER A 151 -32.60 0.11 1.19
C SER A 151 -32.68 -0.13 -0.31
N ALA A 152 -33.19 0.83 -1.09
CA ALA A 152 -33.34 0.69 -2.53
C ALA A 152 -31.99 0.68 -3.27
N GLN A 153 -30.94 1.18 -2.63
CA GLN A 153 -29.60 1.32 -3.21
C GLN A 153 -28.56 0.40 -2.53
N GLY A 154 -28.89 -0.20 -1.38
CA GLY A 154 -27.92 -0.94 -0.58
C GLY A 154 -26.81 -0.05 -0.03
N GLN A 155 -27.13 1.20 0.30
CA GLN A 155 -26.16 2.25 0.67
C GLN A 155 -26.40 2.78 2.08
N VAL A 156 -25.36 3.37 2.66
CA VAL A 156 -25.49 4.26 3.81
C VAL A 156 -25.40 5.71 3.33
N VAL A 157 -26.41 6.51 3.64
CA VAL A 157 -26.53 7.90 3.19
C VAL A 157 -26.66 8.87 4.36
N ALA A 158 -26.32 10.14 4.13
CA ALA A 158 -26.60 11.23 5.03
C ALA A 158 -28.08 11.61 4.94
N TYR A 159 -28.85 11.38 6.00
CA TYR A 159 -30.26 11.76 6.07
C TYR A 159 -30.65 12.15 7.49
N HIS A 160 -31.82 12.78 7.65
CA HIS A 160 -32.33 13.25 8.94
C HIS A 160 -32.32 12.15 10.01
N ILE A 161 -31.65 12.41 11.13
CA ILE A 161 -31.77 11.58 12.34
C ILE A 161 -33.04 11.99 13.09
N ARG A 162 -34.01 11.09 13.18
CA ARG A 162 -35.29 11.35 13.84
C ARG A 162 -35.63 10.20 14.75
N TYR A 163 -35.96 10.48 16.02
CA TYR A 163 -36.22 9.47 17.05
C TYR A 163 -37.25 8.40 16.70
N ASN A 164 -38.13 8.64 15.74
CA ASN A 164 -39.17 7.71 15.29
C ASN A 164 -38.94 7.15 13.88
N ARG A 165 -37.75 7.33 13.29
CA ARG A 165 -37.40 6.83 11.94
C ARG A 165 -36.39 5.70 12.00
N GLY A 166 -36.84 4.49 11.69
CA GLY A 166 -36.01 3.29 11.82
C GLY A 166 -34.73 3.27 10.98
N ASN A 167 -34.71 3.93 9.81
CA ASN A 167 -33.51 3.94 8.95
C ASN A 167 -32.33 4.69 9.56
N SER A 168 -32.56 5.54 10.57
CA SER A 168 -31.53 6.32 11.24
C SER A 168 -30.89 5.60 12.43
N TYR A 169 -31.35 4.38 12.72
CA TYR A 169 -30.99 3.65 13.92
C TYR A 169 -30.33 2.32 13.62
N TRP A 170 -29.24 2.10 14.32
CA TRP A 170 -28.30 1.01 14.09
C TRP A 170 -28.14 0.18 15.34
N ASP A 171 -28.04 -1.12 15.15
CA ASP A 171 -27.51 -2.06 16.12
C ASP A 171 -25.99 -2.12 15.94
N ILE A 172 -25.27 -2.14 17.05
CA ILE A 172 -23.81 -2.20 17.09
C ILE A 172 -23.48 -3.41 17.96
N GLN A 173 -22.85 -4.42 17.38
CA GLN A 173 -22.63 -5.70 18.04
C GLN A 173 -21.12 -6.00 18.06
N GLU A 174 -20.60 -6.36 19.22
CA GLU A 174 -19.22 -6.86 19.33
C GLU A 174 -19.09 -8.13 18.47
N SER A 175 -17.99 -8.24 17.73
CA SER A 175 -17.68 -9.38 16.89
C SER A 175 -16.20 -9.71 16.98
N ALA A 176 -15.86 -10.99 16.81
CA ALA A 176 -14.51 -11.35 16.42
C ALA A 176 -14.17 -10.71 15.05
N TYR A 177 -12.89 -10.45 14.82
CA TYR A 177 -12.38 -10.06 13.51
C TYR A 177 -12.01 -11.32 12.72
N ASP A 178 -12.85 -11.70 11.77
CA ASP A 178 -12.72 -12.89 10.92
C ASP A 178 -12.77 -12.54 9.42
N TYR A 179 -12.41 -11.30 9.04
CA TYR A 179 -12.35 -10.88 7.65
C TYR A 179 -11.44 -11.78 6.81
N GLU A 180 -11.97 -12.29 5.71
CA GLU A 180 -11.28 -13.05 4.67
C GLU A 180 -11.28 -12.21 3.40
N ALA A 181 -10.10 -11.81 2.91
CA ALA A 181 -10.02 -11.16 1.60
C ALA A 181 -10.61 -12.10 0.53
N PRO A 182 -11.31 -11.57 -0.49
CA PRO A 182 -11.74 -12.37 -1.63
C PRO A 182 -10.59 -13.23 -2.16
N ALA A 183 -10.89 -14.46 -2.58
CA ALA A 183 -9.86 -15.36 -3.07
C ALA A 183 -9.11 -14.69 -4.24
N PRO A 184 -7.77 -14.62 -4.17
CA PRO A 184 -6.99 -14.02 -5.25
C PRO A 184 -7.22 -14.81 -6.55
N ILE A 185 -7.04 -14.14 -7.69
CA ILE A 185 -7.05 -14.79 -8.99
C ILE A 185 -6.01 -15.93 -8.96
N GLU A 186 -6.46 -17.19 -8.94
CA GLU A 186 -5.56 -18.33 -8.89
C GLU A 186 -4.75 -18.42 -10.20
N ARG A 187 -3.43 -18.44 -10.07
CA ARG A 187 -2.51 -18.65 -11.17
C ARG A 187 -1.99 -20.08 -11.12
N SER A 188 -2.03 -20.76 -12.27
CA SER A 188 -1.44 -22.10 -12.37
C SER A 188 0.05 -22.05 -12.04
N GLU A 189 0.59 -23.15 -11.50
CA GLU A 189 2.03 -23.28 -11.22
C GLU A 189 2.88 -23.05 -12.47
N TYR A 190 2.35 -23.39 -13.66
CA TYR A 190 2.99 -23.07 -14.93
C TYR A 190 3.08 -21.55 -15.17
N CYS A 191 1.99 -20.81 -14.94
CA CYS A 191 1.99 -19.35 -15.04
C CYS A 191 3.00 -18.71 -14.08
N LYS A 192 3.04 -19.21 -12.83
CA LYS A 192 3.98 -18.74 -11.81
C LYS A 192 5.43 -18.97 -12.20
N SER A 193 5.75 -20.20 -12.64
CA SER A 193 7.10 -20.56 -13.10
C SER A 193 7.61 -19.70 -14.27
N LEU A 194 6.69 -19.13 -15.05
CA LEU A 194 6.99 -18.26 -16.19
C LEU A 194 6.93 -16.76 -15.85
N GLY A 195 6.53 -16.38 -14.63
CA GLY A 195 6.33 -14.99 -14.24
C GLY A 195 5.26 -14.29 -15.08
N ILE A 196 4.15 -14.96 -15.39
CA ILE A 196 3.07 -14.40 -16.22
C ILE A 196 2.17 -13.52 -15.37
N TYR A 197 2.21 -12.22 -15.63
CA TYR A 197 1.37 -11.21 -14.97
C TYR A 197 -0.05 -11.16 -15.56
N VAL A 198 -1.05 -11.08 -14.68
CA VAL A 198 -2.39 -10.66 -15.05
C VAL A 198 -2.39 -9.14 -15.23
N LEU A 199 -3.08 -8.68 -16.26
CA LEU A 199 -3.29 -7.26 -16.50
C LEU A 199 -4.69 -6.90 -15.97
N PRO A 200 -4.81 -5.89 -15.10
CA PRO A 200 -6.11 -5.46 -14.63
C PRO A 200 -6.92 -4.92 -15.82
N CYS A 201 -8.21 -5.21 -15.86
CA CYS A 201 -9.13 -4.49 -16.75
C CYS A 201 -9.41 -3.11 -16.17
N GLY A 202 -10.04 -2.21 -16.94
CA GLY A 202 -10.46 -0.95 -16.37
C GLY A 202 -10.74 0.17 -17.33
N ASP A 203 -11.12 1.30 -16.73
CA ASP A 203 -11.41 2.55 -17.37
C ASP A 203 -10.45 3.64 -16.88
N LYS A 204 -10.29 4.67 -17.72
CA LYS A 204 -9.42 5.80 -17.41
C LYS A 204 -10.15 6.77 -16.48
N GLY A 205 -9.53 7.05 -15.33
CA GLY A 205 -10.00 8.09 -14.39
C GLY A 205 -9.33 9.45 -14.62
N ALA A 206 -9.64 10.44 -13.78
CA ALA A 206 -9.05 11.77 -13.88
C ALA A 206 -7.66 11.86 -13.24
N ALA A 207 -7.38 11.02 -12.24
CA ALA A 207 -6.10 11.01 -11.55
C ALA A 207 -5.06 10.16 -12.28
N TYR A 208 -3.78 10.58 -12.21
CA TYR A 208 -2.69 9.90 -12.87
C TYR A 208 -1.34 10.15 -12.18
N LEU A 209 -0.37 9.26 -12.42
CA LEU A 209 0.98 9.37 -11.89
C LEU A 209 1.77 10.40 -12.70
N LYS A 210 2.20 11.47 -12.04
CA LYS A 210 2.97 12.56 -12.66
C LYS A 210 4.47 12.30 -12.56
N SER A 211 4.93 11.77 -11.44
CA SER A 211 6.33 11.37 -11.26
C SER A 211 6.45 10.21 -10.28
N LEU A 212 7.53 9.46 -10.44
CA LEU A 212 7.91 8.37 -9.54
C LEU A 212 9.44 8.29 -9.54
N SER A 213 10.03 8.16 -8.36
CA SER A 213 11.46 7.88 -8.23
C SER A 213 11.75 6.80 -7.22
N ILE A 214 12.76 5.99 -7.55
CA ILE A 214 13.43 5.08 -6.63
C ILE A 214 14.85 5.56 -6.47
N THR A 215 15.22 5.90 -5.24
CA THR A 215 16.56 6.36 -4.87
C THR A 215 17.01 5.66 -3.60
N GLY A 216 18.30 5.69 -3.29
CA GLY A 216 18.80 5.10 -2.06
C GLY A 216 20.29 5.36 -1.88
N GLU A 217 20.83 4.88 -0.77
CA GLU A 217 22.28 4.94 -0.53
C GLU A 217 23.04 4.18 -1.63
N LYS A 218 24.27 4.65 -1.91
CA LYS A 218 25.16 3.99 -2.85
C LYS A 218 25.47 2.57 -2.36
N GLY A 219 25.07 1.56 -3.12
CA GLY A 219 25.19 0.16 -2.74
C GLY A 219 23.89 -0.46 -2.23
N ASN A 220 22.82 0.32 -2.05
CA ASN A 220 21.46 -0.21 -1.86
C ASN A 220 20.64 -0.09 -3.16
N VAL A 221 20.86 1.01 -3.90
CA VAL A 221 20.31 1.24 -5.23
C VAL A 221 21.48 1.49 -6.18
N THR A 222 21.63 0.63 -7.18
CA THR A 222 22.71 0.71 -8.18
C THR A 222 22.26 1.41 -9.46
N ASN A 223 20.96 1.38 -9.75
CA ASN A 223 20.34 2.18 -10.79
C ASN A 223 19.05 2.82 -10.25
N ALA A 224 18.99 4.15 -10.28
CA ALA A 224 17.81 4.89 -9.83
C ALA A 224 16.75 4.94 -10.92
N LEU A 225 15.47 4.88 -10.53
CA LEU A 225 14.33 5.14 -11.41
C LEU A 225 13.89 6.59 -11.22
N ASN A 226 13.60 7.29 -12.32
CA ASN A 226 13.16 8.67 -12.40
C ASN A 226 12.12 8.84 -13.51
N TYR A 227 10.91 8.37 -13.26
CA TYR A 227 9.78 8.55 -14.16
C TYR A 227 9.14 9.93 -14.00
N THR A 228 8.83 10.57 -15.13
CA THR A 228 8.06 11.82 -15.20
C THR A 228 7.10 11.81 -16.38
N ALA A 229 5.89 12.29 -16.18
CA ALA A 229 4.88 12.50 -17.21
C ALA A 229 4.60 14.00 -17.37
N SER A 230 4.53 14.46 -18.62
CA SER A 230 4.10 15.83 -18.94
C SER A 230 2.58 15.98 -19.03
N ALA A 231 1.87 14.88 -19.24
CA ALA A 231 0.41 14.80 -19.31
C ALA A 231 -0.07 13.38 -18.98
N GLN A 232 -1.36 13.25 -18.69
CA GLN A 232 -2.00 11.95 -18.52
C GLN A 232 -1.90 11.10 -19.79
N SER A 233 -1.66 9.80 -19.62
CA SER A 233 -1.68 8.83 -20.73
C SER A 233 -3.07 8.69 -21.35
N ALA A 234 -3.12 8.37 -22.64
CA ALA A 234 -4.38 8.04 -23.31
C ALA A 234 -5.00 6.74 -22.77
N ASN A 235 -4.17 5.84 -22.23
CA ASN A 235 -4.57 4.53 -21.73
C ASN A 235 -4.60 4.53 -20.19
N TYR A 236 -5.53 3.76 -19.62
CA TYR A 236 -5.52 3.49 -18.17
C TYR A 236 -4.32 2.64 -17.77
N TYR A 237 -3.96 1.63 -18.58
CA TYR A 237 -2.81 0.76 -18.31
C TYR A 237 -1.55 1.24 -19.04
N ASN A 238 -0.47 1.39 -18.29
CA ASN A 238 0.79 1.95 -18.74
C ASN A 238 1.97 1.04 -18.39
N MET A 239 2.52 0.37 -19.40
CA MET A 239 3.77 -0.39 -19.25
C MET A 239 4.96 0.56 -19.41
N VAL A 240 5.64 0.91 -18.33
CA VAL A 240 6.78 1.82 -18.34
C VAL A 240 8.07 1.03 -18.51
N ARG A 241 8.66 1.12 -19.71
CA ARG A 241 9.91 0.41 -20.07
C ARG A 241 11.09 1.33 -20.34
N THR A 242 10.86 2.63 -20.36
CA THR A 242 11.89 3.64 -20.64
C THR A 242 12.84 3.85 -19.46
N ASP A 243 12.45 3.36 -18.28
CA ASP A 243 13.21 3.50 -17.05
C ASP A 243 12.96 2.29 -16.13
N SER A 244 13.91 2.01 -15.25
CA SER A 244 13.88 0.87 -14.32
C SER A 244 14.78 1.12 -13.12
N ALA A 245 14.47 0.52 -11.97
CA ALA A 245 15.35 0.57 -10.81
C ALA A 245 16.19 -0.71 -10.71
N GLU A 246 17.39 -0.62 -10.15
CA GLU A 246 18.18 -1.76 -9.70
C GLU A 246 18.47 -1.63 -8.20
N VAL A 247 18.02 -2.62 -7.43
CA VAL A 247 17.99 -2.61 -5.96
C VAL A 247 18.64 -3.87 -5.40
N ILE A 248 19.23 -3.74 -4.21
CA ILE A 248 19.97 -4.82 -3.56
C ILE A 248 19.10 -5.57 -2.54
N LYS A 249 19.19 -6.91 -2.57
CA LYS A 249 18.53 -7.80 -1.61
C LYS A 249 18.86 -7.47 -0.15
N GLY A 250 17.85 -7.49 0.71
CA GLY A 250 17.99 -7.21 2.15
C GLY A 250 18.34 -5.75 2.48
N LYS A 251 18.30 -4.83 1.50
CA LYS A 251 18.54 -3.40 1.69
C LYS A 251 17.26 -2.60 1.53
N THR A 252 17.34 -1.31 1.85
CA THR A 252 16.24 -0.37 1.71
C THR A 252 16.46 0.62 0.56
N PHE A 253 15.37 1.08 -0.03
CA PHE A 253 15.34 2.21 -0.95
C PHE A 253 14.18 3.15 -0.61
N ASN A 254 14.29 4.41 -1.03
CA ASN A 254 13.22 5.38 -0.94
C ASN A 254 12.41 5.40 -2.26
N LEU A 255 11.12 5.12 -2.14
CA LEU A 255 10.13 5.31 -3.18
C LEU A 255 9.45 6.66 -2.97
N LYS A 256 9.45 7.54 -3.97
CA LYS A 256 8.72 8.81 -3.93
C LYS A 256 7.85 8.96 -5.17
N TYR A 257 6.67 9.54 -5.02
CA TYR A 257 5.81 9.82 -6.15
C TYR A 257 5.12 11.18 -6.04
N GLU A 258 4.65 11.66 -7.18
CA GLU A 258 3.66 12.72 -7.29
C GLU A 258 2.58 12.31 -8.29
N ALA A 259 1.34 12.62 -7.96
CA ALA A 259 0.17 12.39 -8.79
C ALA A 259 -0.55 13.71 -9.08
N GLU A 260 -1.36 13.71 -10.13
CA GLU A 260 -2.20 14.83 -10.53
C GLU A 260 -3.63 14.34 -10.72
N GLY A 261 -4.62 15.24 -10.60
CA GLY A 261 -6.05 14.89 -10.67
C GLY A 261 -6.62 14.16 -9.45
N MET A 262 -5.84 14.02 -8.37
CA MET A 262 -6.27 13.36 -7.13
C MET A 262 -7.46 14.09 -6.46
N THR A 263 -8.45 13.30 -6.02
CA THR A 263 -9.56 13.72 -5.15
C THR A 263 -9.55 12.87 -3.88
N SER A 264 -10.50 13.10 -2.98
CA SER A 264 -10.68 12.25 -1.78
C SER A 264 -11.04 10.81 -2.08
N ASP A 265 -11.56 10.52 -3.28
CA ASP A 265 -11.99 9.19 -3.68
C ASP A 265 -10.83 8.34 -4.24
N TYR A 266 -9.79 8.98 -4.79
CA TYR A 266 -8.64 8.25 -5.34
C TYR A 266 -7.71 7.75 -4.25
N THR A 267 -7.13 6.58 -4.47
CA THR A 267 -6.02 6.03 -3.70
C THR A 267 -4.83 5.68 -4.58
N ILE A 268 -3.64 5.66 -3.99
CA ILE A 268 -2.40 5.26 -4.64
C ILE A 268 -1.75 4.15 -3.84
N THR A 269 -1.47 3.04 -4.51
CA THR A 269 -0.84 1.87 -3.90
C THR A 269 0.27 1.36 -4.80
N ALA A 270 1.45 1.13 -4.20
CA ALA A 270 2.56 0.45 -4.83
C ALA A 270 2.52 -1.04 -4.46
N TYR A 271 2.70 -1.91 -5.45
CA TYR A 271 2.75 -3.37 -5.29
C TYR A 271 4.08 -3.87 -5.84
N PHE A 272 4.65 -4.88 -5.19
CA PHE A 272 5.92 -5.48 -5.59
C PHE A 272 5.79 -6.99 -5.68
N ASP A 273 6.34 -7.51 -6.77
CA ASP A 273 6.61 -8.93 -7.00
C ASP A 273 8.10 -9.15 -6.66
N TRP A 274 8.43 -9.77 -5.54
CA TRP A 274 9.83 -10.01 -5.14
C TRP A 274 10.34 -11.39 -5.51
N ASP A 275 9.47 -12.40 -5.56
CA ASP A 275 9.84 -13.77 -5.91
C ASP A 275 9.82 -14.05 -7.43
N LYS A 276 9.35 -13.09 -8.23
CA LYS A 276 9.30 -13.10 -9.70
C LYS A 276 8.36 -14.16 -10.25
N ASP A 277 7.37 -14.59 -9.48
CA ASP A 277 6.36 -15.54 -9.93
C ASP A 277 5.20 -14.87 -10.70
N GLY A 278 5.22 -13.54 -10.77
CA GLY A 278 4.22 -12.71 -11.44
C GLY A 278 3.12 -12.22 -10.52
N VAL A 279 2.96 -12.78 -9.33
CA VAL A 279 2.03 -12.34 -8.30
C VAL A 279 2.69 -11.22 -7.50
N PHE A 280 1.90 -10.23 -7.06
CA PHE A 280 2.41 -9.18 -6.20
C PHE A 280 2.06 -9.50 -4.75
N GLU A 281 3.04 -9.92 -3.97
CA GLU A 281 2.89 -10.41 -2.59
C GLU A 281 3.02 -9.31 -1.54
N SER A 282 3.52 -8.13 -1.92
CA SER A 282 3.66 -7.00 -1.00
C SER A 282 3.11 -5.71 -1.58
N LYS A 283 2.56 -4.87 -0.70
CA LYS A 283 2.03 -3.55 -1.07
C LYS A 283 2.38 -2.46 -0.06
N HIS A 284 2.39 -1.23 -0.54
CA HIS A 284 2.52 -0.02 0.25
C HIS A 284 1.45 0.99 -0.18
N GLU A 285 0.59 1.36 0.75
CA GLU A 285 -0.56 2.24 0.51
C GLU A 285 -0.20 3.68 0.88
N PHE A 286 -0.32 4.58 -0.10
CA PHE A 286 -0.19 6.02 0.11
C PHE A 286 -1.55 6.72 0.24
N LEU A 287 -2.63 5.95 0.07
CA LEU A 287 -4.01 6.39 0.20
C LEU A 287 -4.27 7.57 -0.76
N ASN A 288 -4.99 8.62 -0.35
CA ASN A 288 -5.40 9.72 -1.23
C ASN A 288 -4.37 10.86 -1.35
N ASN A 289 -3.14 10.64 -0.90
CA ASN A 289 -2.12 11.69 -0.92
C ASN A 289 -1.70 12.03 -2.36
N LYS A 290 -1.65 13.33 -2.67
CA LYS A 290 -1.21 13.79 -4.01
C LYS A 290 0.27 13.53 -4.25
N SER A 291 1.07 13.44 -3.19
CA SER A 291 2.47 13.03 -3.26
C SER A 291 2.82 12.31 -1.96
N GLY A 292 3.82 11.44 -2.02
CA GLY A 292 4.23 10.66 -0.87
C GLY A 292 5.62 10.09 -1.05
N SER A 293 6.19 9.64 0.05
CA SER A 293 7.45 8.93 0.07
C SER A 293 7.42 7.82 1.12
N ALA A 294 8.03 6.68 0.80
CA ALA A 294 8.16 5.56 1.69
C ALA A 294 9.56 4.96 1.58
N GLU A 295 10.08 4.46 2.70
CA GLU A 295 11.22 3.55 2.67
C GLU A 295 10.70 2.12 2.51
N ILE A 296 11.19 1.43 1.49
CA ILE A 296 10.81 0.07 1.15
C ILE A 296 12.02 -0.84 1.38
N THR A 297 11.79 -1.95 2.05
CA THR A 297 12.81 -3.00 2.25
C THR A 297 12.67 -4.06 1.18
N VAL A 298 13.76 -4.35 0.46
CA VAL A 298 13.85 -5.51 -0.43
C VAL A 298 14.03 -6.76 0.44
N PRO A 299 13.18 -7.79 0.32
CA PRO A 299 13.36 -9.02 1.08
C PRO A 299 14.73 -9.65 0.83
N ALA A 300 15.30 -10.31 1.85
CA ALA A 300 16.61 -10.96 1.72
C ALA A 300 16.56 -12.20 0.80
N GLU A 301 15.37 -12.79 0.71
CA GLU A 301 14.99 -13.95 -0.08
C GLU A 301 14.51 -13.61 -1.49
N ALA A 302 14.40 -12.32 -1.85
CA ALA A 302 13.90 -11.90 -3.16
C ALA A 302 14.67 -12.59 -4.31
N ALA A 303 13.97 -12.93 -5.38
CA ALA A 303 14.55 -13.58 -6.54
C ALA A 303 15.40 -12.60 -7.34
N GLU A 304 16.57 -13.05 -7.81
CA GLU A 304 17.46 -12.21 -8.60
C GLU A 304 16.95 -12.00 -10.04
N GLY A 305 17.27 -10.82 -10.58
CA GLY A 305 16.98 -10.42 -11.94
C GLY A 305 15.75 -9.52 -12.05
N LYS A 306 15.14 -9.52 -13.24
CA LYS A 306 14.03 -8.63 -13.58
C LYS A 306 12.72 -9.11 -12.94
N SER A 307 12.11 -8.27 -12.12
CA SER A 307 10.76 -8.37 -11.59
C SER A 307 9.94 -7.11 -11.90
N ARG A 308 8.76 -6.95 -11.26
CA ARG A 308 7.87 -5.80 -11.45
C ARG A 308 7.48 -5.09 -10.16
N MET A 309 7.29 -3.79 -10.32
CA MET A 309 6.54 -2.94 -9.38
C MET A 309 5.35 -2.35 -10.12
N ARG A 310 4.17 -2.40 -9.52
CA ARG A 310 2.94 -1.81 -10.06
C ARG A 310 2.49 -0.67 -9.17
N ILE A 311 2.19 0.48 -9.76
CA ILE A 311 1.51 1.59 -9.09
C ILE A 311 0.08 1.64 -9.62
N ARG A 312 -0.92 1.50 -8.73
CA ARG A 312 -2.32 1.75 -9.05
C ARG A 312 -2.73 3.11 -8.49
N VAL A 313 -3.33 3.94 -9.32
CA VAL A 313 -4.03 5.17 -8.97
C VAL A 313 -5.51 4.90 -9.28
N ASN A 314 -6.37 4.72 -8.27
CA ASN A 314 -7.74 4.23 -8.50
C ASN A 314 -8.78 4.83 -7.55
N ASP A 315 -10.04 4.90 -7.97
CA ASP A 315 -11.17 5.38 -7.14
C ASP A 315 -12.29 4.35 -6.93
N ASN A 316 -12.15 3.15 -7.50
CA ASN A 316 -13.18 2.12 -7.47
C ASN A 316 -13.17 1.25 -6.21
N GLY A 317 -12.13 1.36 -5.38
CA GLY A 317 -12.08 0.66 -4.11
C GLY A 317 -11.60 -0.77 -4.08
N LEU A 318 -11.10 -1.24 -5.22
CA LEU A 318 -10.51 -2.55 -5.32
C LEU A 318 -9.03 -2.43 -4.97
N ASP A 319 -8.54 -3.32 -4.11
CA ASP A 319 -7.28 -3.13 -3.38
C ASP A 319 -6.17 -4.07 -3.80
N ASP A 320 -6.43 -5.04 -4.70
CA ASP A 320 -5.41 -5.99 -5.12
C ASP A 320 -4.70 -5.53 -6.40
N ALA A 321 -3.48 -6.00 -6.61
CA ALA A 321 -2.65 -5.53 -7.73
C ALA A 321 -3.28 -5.81 -9.11
N ASP A 322 -4.06 -6.87 -9.22
CA ASP A 322 -4.66 -7.37 -10.47
C ASP A 322 -6.14 -7.00 -10.62
N ASP A 323 -6.73 -6.35 -9.62
CA ASP A 323 -8.12 -5.92 -9.66
C ASP A 323 -8.36 -4.86 -10.72
N ASP A 324 -9.59 -4.85 -11.23
CA ASP A 324 -10.09 -3.82 -12.14
C ASP A 324 -9.77 -2.42 -11.62
N VAL A 325 -9.49 -1.49 -12.52
CA VAL A 325 -9.11 -0.13 -12.18
C VAL A 325 -10.09 0.88 -12.77
N ASN A 326 -10.46 1.90 -12.00
CA ASN A 326 -11.00 3.14 -12.53
C ASN A 326 -10.01 4.25 -12.16
N GLY A 327 -9.19 4.66 -13.12
CA GLY A 327 -8.00 5.46 -12.85
C GLY A 327 -6.85 5.18 -13.82
N ALA A 328 -5.68 4.88 -13.28
CA ALA A 328 -4.50 4.53 -14.06
C ALA A 328 -3.61 3.51 -13.33
N THR A 329 -3.08 2.55 -14.08
CA THR A 329 -2.11 1.54 -13.64
C THR A 329 -0.79 1.77 -14.35
N TYR A 330 0.31 1.74 -13.60
CA TYR A 330 1.67 1.89 -14.11
C TYR A 330 2.53 0.70 -13.68
N ASP A 331 2.99 -0.08 -14.65
CA ASP A 331 3.90 -1.22 -14.43
C ASP A 331 5.33 -0.84 -14.78
N PHE A 332 6.21 -0.88 -13.78
CA PHE A 332 7.63 -0.60 -13.89
C PHE A 332 8.44 -1.88 -13.78
N GLN A 333 9.63 -1.87 -14.39
CA GLN A 333 10.62 -2.92 -14.19
C GLN A 333 11.50 -2.58 -12.98
N ILE A 334 11.72 -3.56 -12.12
CA ILE A 334 12.69 -3.51 -11.03
C ILE A 334 13.65 -4.69 -11.18
N PHE A 335 14.95 -4.43 -11.04
CA PHE A 335 15.99 -5.44 -11.08
C PHE A 335 16.49 -5.67 -9.66
N VAL A 336 16.40 -6.90 -9.19
CA VAL A 336 16.90 -7.31 -7.89
C VAL A 336 18.26 -7.96 -8.07
N THR A 337 19.28 -7.48 -7.37
CA THR A 337 20.62 -8.05 -7.39
C THR A 337 21.10 -8.36 -5.98
N ASN A 338 22.02 -9.32 -5.85
CA ASN A 338 22.73 -9.50 -4.59
C ASN A 338 23.65 -8.31 -4.34
N ASP A 339 23.95 -8.05 -3.07
CA ASP A 339 25.04 -7.15 -2.70
C ASP A 339 26.29 -7.70 -3.41
N PRO A 340 26.94 -6.93 -4.29
CA PRO A 340 28.15 -7.40 -4.95
C PRO A 340 29.19 -7.56 -3.85
N THR A 341 29.29 -8.78 -3.30
CA THR A 341 30.46 -9.17 -2.55
C THR A 341 31.60 -8.95 -3.51
N VAL A 342 32.42 -7.93 -3.24
CA VAL A 342 33.70 -7.75 -3.91
C VAL A 342 34.54 -8.94 -3.47
N THR A 343 34.34 -10.10 -4.10
CA THR A 343 35.41 -11.07 -4.25
C THR A 343 36.40 -10.33 -5.12
N LYS A 344 37.40 -9.74 -4.47
CA LYS A 344 38.60 -9.24 -5.15
C LYS A 344 38.93 -10.27 -6.23
N VAL A 345 39.04 -9.81 -7.48
CA VAL A 345 39.84 -10.58 -8.43
C VAL A 345 41.16 -10.74 -7.71
N ASN A 346 41.56 -11.98 -7.37
CA ASN A 346 42.84 -12.21 -6.73
C ASN A 346 43.86 -11.41 -7.51
N ASP A 347 44.64 -10.56 -6.83
CA ASP A 347 45.77 -9.89 -7.48
C ASP A 347 46.55 -11.01 -8.17
N ILE A 348 46.63 -10.97 -9.50
CA ILE A 348 47.52 -11.85 -10.22
C ILE A 348 48.90 -11.39 -9.74
N VAL A 349 49.46 -12.10 -8.77
CA VAL A 349 50.88 -11.99 -8.49
C VAL A 349 51.54 -12.43 -9.79
N ALA A 350 51.99 -11.46 -10.58
CA ALA A 350 52.89 -11.74 -11.68
C ALA A 350 54.03 -12.55 -11.06
N ASN A 351 54.09 -13.83 -11.39
CA ASN A 351 55.20 -14.66 -10.97
C ASN A 351 56.41 -14.17 -11.77
N ASN A 352 57.04 -13.10 -11.26
CA ASN A 352 58.34 -12.58 -11.67
C ASN A 352 59.47 -13.50 -11.18
N GLY A 353 59.11 -14.67 -10.62
CA GLY A 353 60.05 -15.74 -10.33
C GLY A 353 60.76 -16.15 -11.61
N THR A 354 62.08 -16.02 -11.58
CA THR A 354 63.06 -16.51 -12.56
C THR A 354 63.04 -18.03 -12.74
N ASP A 355 62.24 -18.76 -11.95
CA ASP A 355 62.11 -20.21 -12.02
C ASP A 355 60.82 -20.63 -12.74
N ALA A 356 60.76 -20.33 -14.04
CA ALA A 356 59.84 -21.04 -14.91
C ALA A 356 60.42 -22.43 -15.18
N THR A 357 59.91 -23.47 -14.52
CA THR A 357 60.04 -24.83 -15.04
C THR A 357 59.55 -24.83 -16.48
N ALA A 358 60.49 -25.06 -17.41
CA ALA A 358 60.31 -24.86 -18.83
C ALA A 358 59.10 -25.64 -19.36
N SER A 359 58.04 -24.93 -19.74
CA SER A 359 56.99 -25.52 -20.57
C SER A 359 57.57 -25.77 -21.96
N SER A 360 57.82 -27.03 -22.30
CA SER A 360 58.34 -27.45 -23.60
C SER A 360 57.36 -27.18 -24.75
N ALA A 361 56.10 -26.89 -24.44
CA ALA A 361 55.07 -26.62 -25.44
C ALA A 361 55.23 -25.21 -26.05
N ALA A 362 55.21 -25.14 -27.37
CA ALA A 362 55.08 -23.90 -28.12
C ALA A 362 53.64 -23.76 -28.64
N TYR A 363 53.17 -22.52 -28.74
CA TYR A 363 51.86 -22.17 -29.26
C TYR A 363 51.99 -21.10 -30.34
N SER A 364 51.23 -21.19 -31.42
CA SER A 364 51.11 -20.09 -32.38
C SER A 364 50.39 -18.90 -31.75
N ILE A 365 50.44 -17.75 -32.42
CA ILE A 365 49.82 -16.50 -31.93
C ILE A 365 48.29 -16.60 -31.76
N ASP A 366 47.64 -17.55 -32.43
CA ASP A 366 46.21 -17.87 -32.30
C ASP A 366 45.93 -18.93 -31.21
N GLY A 367 46.94 -19.30 -30.42
CA GLY A 367 46.79 -20.17 -29.25
C GLY A 367 46.80 -21.68 -29.53
N ARG A 368 47.03 -22.11 -30.78
CA ARG A 368 47.15 -23.53 -31.14
C ARG A 368 48.53 -24.07 -30.79
N ARG A 369 48.62 -25.33 -30.35
CA ARG A 369 49.91 -25.96 -30.06
C ARG A 369 50.69 -26.20 -31.35
N VAL A 370 51.96 -25.81 -31.37
CA VAL A 370 52.86 -25.93 -32.54
C VAL A 370 54.17 -26.62 -32.19
N ASN A 371 54.81 -27.20 -33.19
CA ASN A 371 56.16 -27.73 -33.08
C ASN A 371 57.17 -26.62 -33.46
N PRO A 372 58.00 -26.13 -32.53
CA PRO A 372 58.95 -25.04 -32.81
C PRO A 372 60.02 -25.41 -33.85
N LYS A 373 60.27 -26.71 -34.10
CA LYS A 373 61.22 -27.14 -35.13
C LYS A 373 60.68 -26.93 -36.55
N THR A 374 59.37 -27.01 -36.75
CA THR A 374 58.74 -26.99 -38.09
C THR A 374 57.84 -25.79 -38.34
N HIS A 375 57.37 -25.10 -37.31
CA HIS A 375 56.53 -23.90 -37.44
C HIS A 375 57.28 -22.76 -38.13
N LYS A 376 56.63 -22.11 -39.09
CA LYS A 376 57.12 -20.89 -39.76
C LYS A 376 56.35 -19.69 -39.21
N GLY A 377 57.05 -18.62 -38.85
CA GLY A 377 56.45 -17.40 -38.31
C GLY A 377 56.47 -17.32 -36.78
N ALA A 378 55.67 -16.41 -36.23
CA ALA A 378 55.69 -16.10 -34.79
C ALA A 378 55.02 -17.20 -33.96
N TYR A 379 55.62 -17.53 -32.82
CA TYR A 379 55.06 -18.43 -31.81
C TYR A 379 55.47 -17.99 -30.40
N ILE A 380 54.76 -18.45 -29.39
CA ILE A 380 55.01 -18.21 -27.99
C ILE A 380 55.54 -19.50 -27.37
N GLN A 381 56.71 -19.43 -26.75
CA GLN A 381 57.30 -20.53 -25.99
C GLN A 381 58.03 -19.95 -24.78
N ASN A 382 57.92 -20.56 -23.60
CA ASN A 382 58.48 -20.03 -22.36
C ASN A 382 58.09 -18.56 -22.10
N ARG A 383 56.83 -18.21 -22.40
CA ARG A 383 56.29 -16.85 -22.27
C ARG A 383 57.02 -15.78 -23.09
N GLN A 384 57.84 -16.18 -24.05
CA GLN A 384 58.51 -15.28 -24.98
C GLN A 384 57.97 -15.49 -26.39
N LYS A 385 57.72 -14.37 -27.08
CA LYS A 385 57.47 -14.38 -28.52
C LYS A 385 58.78 -14.69 -29.23
N LYS A 386 58.79 -15.76 -30.02
CA LYS A 386 59.89 -16.17 -30.90
C LYS A 386 59.41 -16.08 -32.34
N ILE A 387 60.35 -15.77 -33.24
CA ILE A 387 60.10 -15.65 -34.67
C ILE A 387 61.11 -16.56 -35.36
N LYS A 388 60.62 -17.43 -36.25
CA LYS A 388 61.44 -18.34 -37.05
C LYS A 388 61.11 -18.20 -38.53
#